data_AF-A0A2T7B7Y9-F1
#
_entry.id   AF-A0A2T7B7Y9-F1
#
_cell.length_a   1.000
_cell.length_b   1.000
_cell.length_c   1.000
_cell.angle_alpha   90.00
_cell.angle_beta   90.00
_cell.angle_gamma   90.00
#
_symmetry.space_group_name_H-M   'P 1'
#
loop_
_entity.id
_entity.type
_entity.pdbx_description
1 polymer ?
#
loop_
_entity_poly.entity_id
_entity_poly.type
_entity_poly.pdbx_seq_one_letter_code
_entity_poly.pdbx_strand_id
1 'polypeptide(L)' 'VRGVCRAVHVGRRHQVWQIEIFDEQDRLCCSSRLTTAVV' A
#
# COMPACT_ATOMS: atom_id res chain seq x y z
N VAL A 1 -11.40 -2.76 10.27
CA VAL A 1 -10.74 -2.22 9.06
C VAL A 1 -9.91 -3.30 8.37
N ARG A 2 -9.80 -3.27 7.05
CA ARG A 2 -9.02 -4.21 6.23
C ARG A 2 -8.11 -3.45 5.27
N GLY A 3 -6.83 -3.81 5.22
CA GLY A 3 -5.86 -3.24 4.27
C GLY A 3 -5.58 -4.16 3.09
N VAL A 4 -5.52 -3.62 1.88
CA VAL A 4 -5.05 -4.30 0.67
C VAL A 4 -3.77 -3.61 0.21
N CYS A 5 -2.68 -4.36 0.17
CA CYS A 5 -1.38 -3.87 -0.28
C CYS A 5 -1.08 -4.41 -1.68
N ARG A 6 -0.69 -3.52 -2.59
CA ARG A 6 -0.24 -3.89 -3.94
C ARG A 6 1.06 -3.19 -4.28
N ALA A 7 1.94 -3.91 -4.95
CA ALA A 7 3.14 -3.33 -5.52
C ALA A 7 2.79 -2.33 -6.62
N VAL A 8 3.38 -1.13 -6.57
CA VAL A 8 3.32 -0.14 -7.64
C VAL A 8 4.62 -0.14 -8.43
N HIS A 9 5.76 -0.24 -7.74
CA HIS A 9 7.07 -0.39 -8.34
C HIS A 9 7.94 -1.25 -7.44
N VAL A 10 8.57 -2.30 -7.97
CA VAL A 10 9.47 -3.19 -7.22
C VAL A 10 10.87 -3.09 -7.82
N GLY A 11 11.54 -1.98 -7.54
CA GLY A 11 12.90 -1.75 -7.98
C GLY A 11 13.93 -2.47 -7.11
N ARG A 12 15.14 -2.66 -7.65
CA ARG A 12 16.24 -3.33 -6.94
C ARG A 12 16.77 -2.52 -5.74
N ARG A 13 16.58 -1.20 -5.74
CA ARG A 13 17.03 -0.29 -4.65
C ARG A 13 15.87 0.27 -3.83
N HIS A 14 14.72 0.50 -4.47
CA HIS A 14 13.54 1.07 -3.83
C HIS A 14 12.29 0.34 -4.29
N GLN A 15 11.33 0.19 -3.38
CA GLN A 15 10.02 -0.34 -3.69
C GLN A 15 8.96 0.66 -3.28
N VAL A 16 7.88 0.73 -4.06
CA VAL A 16 6.73 1.59 -3.82
C VAL A 16 5.49 0.72 -3.76
N TRP A 17 4.72 0.88 -2.69
CA TRP A 17 3.53 0.11 -2.39
C TRP A 17 2.33 1.04 -2.22
N GLN A 18 1.21 0.65 -2.82
CA GLN A 18 -0.09 1.28 -2.60
C GLN A 18 -0.85 0.45 -1.58
N ILE A 19 -1.36 1.11 -0.55
CA ILE A 19 -2.16 0.46 0.50
C ILE A 19 -3.52 1.16 0.54
N GLU A 20 -4.57 0.39 0.30
CA GLU A 20 -5.95 0.85 0.40
C GLU A 20 -6.58 0.21 1.63
N ILE A 21 -7.17 1.02 2.50
CA ILE A 21 -7.79 0.58 3.75
C ILE A 21 -9.30 0.81 3.66
N PHE A 22 -10.04 -0.26 3.95
CA PHE A 22 -11.49 -0.31 3.89
C PHE A 22 -12.07 -0.48 5.30
N ASP A 23 -13.24 0.10 5.55
CA ASP A 23 -14.02 -0.13 6.76
C ASP A 23 -14.79 -1.46 6.72
N GLU A 24 -15.65 -1.70 7.70
CA GLU A 24 -16.45 -2.94 7.80
C GLU A 24 -17.58 -3.02 6.75
N GLN A 25 -17.90 -1.90 6.11
CA GLN A 25 -18.87 -1.81 5.03
C GLN A 25 -18.20 -1.81 3.65
N ASP A 26 -16.93 -2.24 3.58
CA ASP A 26 -16.08 -2.23 2.38
C ASP A 26 -15.92 -0.86 1.70
N ARG A 27 -16.10 0.24 2.44
CA ARG A 27 -15.86 1.59 1.92
C ARG A 27 -14.40 1.97 2.13
N LEU A 28 -13.79 2.55 1.10
CA LEU A 28 -12.42 3.08 1.18
C LEU A 28 -12.39 4.24 2.20
N CYS A 29 -11.65 4.06 3.29
CA CYS A 29 -11.52 5.07 4.35
C CYS A 29 -10.12 5.69 4.40
N CYS A 30 -9.09 5.03 3.85
CA CYS A 30 -7.75 5.58 3.74
C CYS A 30 -7.00 5.03 2.53
N SER A 31 -6.18 5.87 1.91
CA SER A 31 -5.26 5.53 0.84
C SER A 31 -3.88 6.03 1.24
N SER A 32 -2.91 5.11 1.27
CA SER A 32 -1.54 5.40 1.70
C SER A 32 -0.52 4.86 0.70
N ARG A 33 0.65 5.51 0.66
CA ARG A 33 1.79 5.12 -0.16
C ARG A 33 3.00 4.91 0.71
N LEU A 34 3.63 3.75 0.57
CA LEU A 34 4.86 3.39 1.28
C LEU A 34 6.01 3.27 0.27
N THR A 35 7.10 3.98 0.54
CA THR A 35 8.37 3.82 -0.19
C THR A 35 9.39 3.19 0.76
N THR A 36 9.98 2.07 0.36
CA THR A 36 11.03 1.39 1.12
C THR A 36 12.35 1.43 0.36
N ALA A 37 13.47 1.39 1.09
CA ALA A 37 14.78 1.09 0.53
C ALA A 37 15.11 -0.39 0.75
N VAL A 38 15.73 -1.03 -0.25
CA VAL A 38 16.26 -2.38 -0.16
C VAL A 38 17.74 -2.25 0.22
N VAL A 39 18.11 -2.78 1.39
CA VAL A 39 19.47 -2.73 1.96
C VAL A 39 20.09 -4.11 2.05
#